data_AF-A0A820PG60-F1
#
_entry.id   AF-A0A820PG60-F1
#
_cell.length_a   1.000
_cell.length_b   1.000
_cell.length_c   1.000
_cell.angle_alpha   90.00
_cell.angle_beta   90.00
_cell.angle_gamma   90.00
#
_symmetry.space_group_name_H-M   'P 1'
#
loop_
_entity.id
_entity.type
_entity.pdbx_description
1 polymer ?
#
loop_
_entity_poly.entity_id
_entity_poly.type
_entity_poly.pdbx_seq_one_letter_code
_entity_poly.pdbx_strand_id
1 'polypeptide(L)'
;MQRQGFIQALHLSSNLLTLNVQTKSTTFYPEILLLDFIIQKIGQNRIPTEQDYKNLSQILKGCHVVTQQSNWTQAYVINRFDRRQPHDIKIDTGDSLIKYYENIKNIQLRHTRYRCLEVYFPNDTRKQCHLPIE
;
A
#
# COMPACT_ATOMS: atom_id res chain seq x y z
N MET A 1 -2.29 -7.61 -12.99
CA MET A 1 -1.65 -7.64 -14.31
C MET A 1 -0.83 -8.91 -14.42
N GLN A 2 -1.06 -9.73 -15.45
CA GLN A 2 -0.25 -10.92 -15.70
C GLN A 2 1.07 -10.46 -16.32
N ARG A 3 2.19 -10.87 -15.73
CA ARG A 3 3.53 -10.60 -16.28
C ARG A 3 4.20 -11.93 -16.61
N GLN A 4 4.84 -11.97 -17.77
CA GLN A 4 5.72 -13.06 -18.16
C GLN A 4 7.14 -12.76 -17.68
N GLY A 5 7.80 -13.77 -17.16
CA GLY A 5 9.20 -13.74 -16.80
C GLY A 5 9.82 -15.12 -17.05
N PHE A 6 10.97 -15.36 -16.46
CA PHE A 6 11.64 -16.65 -16.56
C PHE A 6 12.31 -17.01 -15.23
N ILE A 7 12.43 -18.30 -15.00
CA ILE A 7 13.30 -18.87 -13.97
C ILE A 7 14.59 -19.26 -14.67
N GLN A 8 15.72 -18.85 -14.09
CA GLN A 8 17.05 -19.18 -14.58
C GLN A 8 17.78 -20.00 -13.51
N ALA A 9 18.34 -21.15 -13.91
CA ALA A 9 19.15 -21.99 -13.05
C ALA A 9 20.37 -22.50 -13.80
N LEU A 10 21.52 -22.54 -13.12
CA LEU A 10 22.73 -23.16 -13.63
C LEU A 10 22.78 -24.62 -13.14
N HIS A 11 23.01 -25.55 -14.07
CA HIS A 11 23.17 -26.97 -13.78
C HIS A 11 24.57 -27.41 -14.19
N LEU A 12 25.30 -28.00 -13.25
CA LEU A 12 26.55 -28.70 -13.54
C LEU A 12 26.22 -30.17 -13.83
N SER A 13 26.58 -30.65 -15.01
CA SER A 13 26.47 -32.07 -15.37
C SER A 13 27.74 -32.53 -16.04
N SER A 14 28.46 -33.46 -15.41
CA SER A 14 29.60 -34.21 -15.98
C SER A 14 30.52 -33.39 -16.90
N ASN A 15 31.15 -32.35 -16.34
CA ASN A 15 32.08 -31.40 -17.01
C ASN A 15 31.46 -30.38 -17.99
N LEU A 16 30.14 -30.27 -18.06
CA LEU A 16 29.44 -29.21 -18.79
C LEU A 16 28.64 -28.33 -17.84
N LEU A 17 28.75 -27.01 -18.04
CA LEU A 17 27.89 -26.02 -17.40
C LEU A 17 26.71 -25.76 -18.35
N THR A 18 25.49 -26.05 -17.89
CA THR A 18 24.27 -25.78 -18.66
C THR A 18 23.44 -24.71 -17.98
N LEU A 19 22.85 -23.83 -18.79
CA LEU A 19 21.89 -22.82 -18.34
C LEU A 19 20.49 -23.30 -18.66
N ASN A 20 19.71 -23.60 -17.62
CA ASN A 20 18.30 -23.92 -17.74
C ASN A 20 17.48 -22.62 -17.61
N VAL A 21 16.68 -22.32 -18.64
CA VAL A 21 15.79 -21.16 -18.68
C VAL A 21 14.38 -21.64 -18.97
N GLN A 22 13.46 -21.36 -18.04
CA GLN A 22 12.05 -21.72 -18.16
C GLN A 22 11.17 -20.48 -18.08
N THR A 23 10.31 -20.25 -19.08
CA THR A 23 9.34 -19.16 -19.04
C THR A 23 8.26 -19.44 -18.00
N LYS A 24 7.86 -18.41 -17.26
CA LYS A 24 6.83 -18.49 -16.23
C LYS A 24 5.95 -17.25 -16.28
N SER A 25 4.65 -17.47 -16.09
CA SER A 25 3.70 -16.38 -15.91
C SER A 25 3.33 -16.26 -14.44
N THR A 26 3.21 -15.03 -13.95
CA THR A 26 2.71 -14.75 -12.59
C THR A 26 1.89 -13.46 -12.57
N THR A 27 1.06 -13.32 -11.55
CA THR A 27 0.15 -12.18 -11.40
C THR A 27 0.72 -11.20 -10.40
N PHE A 28 0.85 -9.94 -10.81
CA PHE A 28 1.23 -8.84 -9.94
C PHE A 28 0.04 -7.89 -9.73
N TYR A 29 0.04 -7.22 -8.58
CA TYR A 29 -0.79 -6.02 -8.41
C TYR A 29 -0.33 -4.95 -9.41
N PRO A 30 -1.28 -4.26 -10.07
CA PRO A 30 -0.93 -3.10 -10.88
C PRO A 30 -0.39 -1.98 -10.00
N GLU A 31 0.48 -1.15 -10.57
CA GLU A 31 0.80 0.14 -9.97
C GLU A 31 -0.38 1.07 -10.21
N ILE A 32 -1.13 1.37 -9.15
CA ILE A 32 -2.40 2.08 -9.19
C ILE A 32 -2.57 2.92 -7.92
N LEU A 33 -3.29 4.03 -8.02
CA LEU A 33 -3.68 4.81 -6.84
C LEU A 33 -4.54 3.95 -5.91
N LEU A 34 -4.31 4.06 -4.61
CA LEU A 34 -5.01 3.26 -3.63
C LEU A 34 -6.53 3.46 -3.67
N LEU A 35 -6.96 4.71 -3.88
CA LEU A 35 -8.38 5.04 -4.02
C LEU A 35 -9.02 4.33 -5.23
N ASP A 36 -8.34 4.34 -6.38
CA ASP A 36 -8.81 3.66 -7.59
C ASP A 36 -8.88 2.15 -7.39
N PHE A 37 -7.89 1.57 -6.71
CA PHE A 37 -7.92 0.15 -6.34
C PHE A 37 -9.14 -0.19 -5.47
N ILE A 38 -9.46 0.66 -4.49
CA ILE A 38 -10.61 0.46 -3.60
C ILE A 38 -11.92 0.54 -4.37
N ILE A 39 -12.07 1.53 -5.25
CA ILE A 39 -13.24 1.68 -6.12
C ILE A 39 -13.39 0.44 -7.02
N GLN A 40 -12.30 -0.03 -7.62
CA GLN A 40 -12.32 -1.25 -8.45
C GLN A 40 -12.72 -2.50 -7.66
N LYS A 41 -12.27 -2.63 -6.41
CA LYS A 41 -12.59 -3.81 -5.57
C LYS A 41 -14.02 -3.80 -5.03
N ILE A 42 -14.58 -2.62 -4.75
CA ILE A 42 -15.96 -2.48 -4.29
C ILE A 42 -16.94 -2.52 -5.47
N GLY A 43 -16.50 -2.16 -6.67
CA GLY A 43 -17.32 -2.12 -7.88
C GLY A 43 -18.27 -0.93 -7.95
N GLN A 44 -18.18 0.01 -7.00
CA GLN A 44 -19.02 1.21 -6.91
C GLN A 44 -18.20 2.38 -6.35
N ASN A 45 -18.48 3.59 -6.84
CA ASN A 45 -17.89 4.82 -6.29
C ASN A 45 -18.63 5.26 -5.03
N ARG A 46 -18.44 4.52 -3.93
CA ARG A 46 -19.03 4.81 -2.61
C ARG A 46 -18.01 4.65 -1.49
N ILE A 47 -18.33 5.17 -0.31
CA ILE A 47 -17.55 4.91 0.89
C ILE A 47 -17.65 3.41 1.24
N PRO A 48 -16.52 2.73 1.52
CA PRO A 48 -16.53 1.32 1.91
C PRO A 48 -17.30 1.10 3.23
N THR A 49 -18.01 -0.02 3.34
CA THR A 49 -18.64 -0.48 4.58
C THR A 49 -17.61 -1.13 5.50
N GLU A 50 -17.98 -1.44 6.74
CA GLU A 50 -17.15 -2.23 7.66
C GLU A 50 -16.67 -3.55 7.03
N GLN A 51 -17.55 -4.24 6.31
CA GLN A 51 -17.21 -5.50 5.68
C GLN A 51 -16.23 -5.30 4.51
N ASP A 52 -16.42 -4.24 3.72
CA ASP A 52 -15.49 -3.87 2.65
C ASP A 52 -14.10 -3.59 3.22
N TYR A 53 -14.00 -2.81 4.31
CA TYR A 53 -12.73 -2.50 4.96
C TYR A 53 -12.03 -3.74 5.54
N LYS A 54 -12.78 -4.71 6.08
CA LYS A 54 -12.21 -5.99 6.52
C LYS A 54 -11.61 -6.76 5.35
N ASN A 55 -12.35 -6.89 4.25
CA ASN A 55 -11.91 -7.59 3.05
C ASN A 55 -10.68 -6.88 2.42
N LEU A 56 -10.73 -5.56 2.28
CA LEU A 56 -9.63 -4.76 1.76
C LEU A 56 -8.38 -4.86 2.63
N SER A 57 -8.54 -4.84 3.97
CA SER A 57 -7.43 -5.04 4.89
C SER A 57 -6.77 -6.39 4.69
N GLN A 58 -7.54 -7.47 4.45
CA GLN A 58 -6.98 -8.79 4.19
C GLN A 58 -6.23 -8.84 2.85
N ILE A 59 -6.77 -8.21 1.80
CA ILE A 59 -6.16 -8.19 0.46
C ILE A 59 -4.85 -7.39 0.45
N LEU A 60 -4.84 -6.25 1.13
CA LEU A 60 -3.72 -5.30 1.12
C LEU A 60 -2.67 -5.56 2.19
N LYS A 61 -2.94 -6.43 3.17
CA LYS A 61 -1.98 -6.72 4.23
C LYS A 61 -0.65 -7.22 3.63
N GLY A 62 0.45 -6.56 3.99
CA GLY A 62 1.78 -6.86 3.50
C GLY A 62 2.11 -6.28 2.12
N CYS A 63 1.14 -5.64 1.45
CA CYS A 63 1.44 -4.86 0.25
C CYS A 63 2.20 -3.58 0.61
N HIS A 64 3.01 -3.11 -0.34
CA HIS A 64 3.69 -1.83 -0.21
C HIS A 64 2.81 -0.71 -0.78
N VAL A 65 2.66 0.37 -0.03
CA VAL A 65 2.13 1.64 -0.52
C VAL A 65 3.27 2.64 -0.62
N VAL A 66 3.32 3.39 -1.70
CA VAL A 66 4.32 4.44 -1.90
C VAL A 66 3.64 5.79 -1.78
N THR A 67 4.17 6.63 -0.90
CA THR A 67 3.76 8.04 -0.81
C THR A 67 4.78 8.90 -1.51
N GLN A 68 4.33 9.92 -2.24
CA GLN A 68 5.19 10.94 -2.80
C GLN A 68 5.24 12.14 -1.85
N GLN A 69 6.41 12.42 -1.29
CA GLN A 69 6.67 13.61 -0.48
C GLN A 69 7.65 14.52 -1.22
N SER A 70 7.12 15.48 -1.97
CA SER A 70 7.92 16.38 -2.82
C SER A 70 8.83 15.60 -3.79
N ASN A 71 10.15 15.60 -3.57
CA ASN A 71 11.14 14.93 -4.42
C ASN A 71 11.48 13.50 -3.96
N TRP A 72 10.89 13.03 -2.86
CA TRP A 72 11.22 11.74 -2.26
C TRP A 72 10.01 10.83 -2.26
N THR A 73 10.23 9.57 -2.63
CA THR A 73 9.23 8.51 -2.49
C THR A 73 9.55 7.68 -1.25
N GLN A 74 8.53 7.45 -0.43
CA GLN A 74 8.65 6.62 0.76
C GLN A 74 7.66 5.47 0.64
N ALA A 75 8.19 4.25 0.65
CA ALA A 75 7.37 3.04 0.71
C ALA A 75 7.03 2.71 2.18
N TYR A 76 5.84 2.15 2.40
CA TYR A 76 5.38 1.65 3.69
C TYR A 76 4.70 0.29 3.49
N VAL A 77 4.72 -0.56 4.53
CA VAL A 77 4.02 -1.86 4.50
C VAL A 77 2.65 -1.69 5.13
N ILE A 78 1.60 -2.02 4.38
CA ILE A 78 0.22 -1.92 4.86
C ILE A 78 -0.04 -3.02 5.90
N ASN A 79 -0.57 -2.62 7.07
CA ASN A 79 -1.10 -3.54 8.06
C ASN A 79 -2.61 -3.80 7.82
N ARG A 80 -3.40 -2.73 7.88
CA ARG A 80 -4.87 -2.73 7.80
C ARG A 80 -5.42 -1.31 7.65
N PHE A 81 -6.72 -1.18 7.45
CA PHE A 81 -7.40 0.09 7.67
C PHE A 81 -7.64 0.34 9.17
N ASP A 82 -7.36 1.56 9.62
CA ASP A 82 -7.79 2.04 10.94
C ASP A 82 -9.31 2.19 10.93
N ARG A 83 -9.97 1.96 12.07
CA ARG A 83 -11.41 2.19 12.20
C ARG A 83 -11.79 3.68 12.14
N ARG A 84 -10.83 4.54 12.43
CA ARG A 84 -10.95 6.00 12.53
C ARG A 84 -10.74 6.69 11.18
N GLN A 85 -11.38 7.84 11.03
CA GLN A 85 -11.16 8.75 9.91
C GLN A 85 -10.04 9.74 10.23
N PRO A 86 -9.45 10.45 9.24
CA PRO A 86 -8.36 11.41 9.47
C PRO A 86 -8.62 12.45 10.57
N HIS A 87 -9.87 12.86 10.81
CA HIS A 87 -10.21 13.84 11.84
C HIS A 87 -10.13 13.27 13.27
N ASP A 88 -10.29 11.95 13.43
CA ASP A 88 -10.30 11.26 14.72
C ASP A 88 -8.90 10.78 15.15
N ILE A 89 -7.94 10.76 14.24
CA ILE A 89 -6.57 10.32 14.50
C ILE A 89 -5.77 11.51 15.01
N LYS A 90 -5.30 11.41 16.26
CA LYS A 90 -4.36 12.36 16.83
C LYS A 90 -2.93 11.88 16.60
N ILE A 91 -2.07 12.79 16.17
CA ILE A 91 -0.63 12.57 16.11
C ILE A 91 0.02 12.99 17.43
N ASP A 92 1.31 12.69 17.61
CA ASP A 92 2.04 12.93 18.87
C ASP A 92 2.03 14.40 19.32
N THR A 93 1.87 15.36 18.40
CA THR A 93 1.74 16.78 18.71
C THR A 93 0.37 17.17 19.31
N GLY A 94 -0.58 16.22 19.34
CA GLY A 94 -1.96 16.43 19.77
C GLY A 94 -2.91 16.90 18.68
N ASP A 95 -2.38 17.32 17.52
CA ASP A 95 -3.17 17.72 16.35
C ASP A 95 -3.85 16.52 15.69
N SER A 96 -4.96 16.77 14.99
CA SER A 96 -5.56 15.77 14.13
C SER A 96 -4.69 15.54 12.89
N LEU A 97 -4.80 14.35 12.28
CA LEU A 97 -4.07 14.02 11.07
C LEU A 97 -4.37 15.03 9.94
N ILE A 98 -5.62 15.51 9.83
CA ILE A 98 -5.98 16.56 8.87
C ILE A 98 -5.15 17.83 9.10
N LYS A 99 -5.11 18.32 10.36
CA LYS A 99 -4.34 19.53 10.71
C LYS A 99 -2.85 19.35 10.47
N TYR A 100 -2.31 18.15 10.71
CA TYR A 100 -0.92 17.86 10.38
C TYR A 100 -0.63 18.03 8.89
N TYR A 101 -1.45 17.45 8.01
CA TYR A 101 -1.24 17.58 6.56
C TYR A 101 -1.48 19.00 6.07
N GLU A 102 -2.45 19.71 6.62
CA GLU A 102 -2.73 21.10 6.27
C GLU A 102 -1.59 22.04 6.70
N ASN A 103 -1.17 21.97 7.97
CA ASN A 103 -0.21 22.93 8.53
C ASN A 103 1.24 22.60 8.19
N ILE A 104 1.61 21.31 8.21
CA ILE A 104 3.02 20.89 8.06
C ILE A 104 3.34 20.57 6.61
N LYS A 105 2.39 19.98 5.87
CA LYS A 105 2.61 19.56 4.48
C LYS A 105 1.98 20.51 3.46
N ASN A 106 1.18 21.49 3.90
CA ASN A 106 0.41 22.38 3.01
C ASN A 106 -0.47 21.58 2.02
N ILE A 107 -1.02 20.45 2.48
CA ILE A 107 -1.89 19.56 1.71
C ILE A 107 -3.28 19.59 2.31
N GLN A 108 -4.26 19.96 1.49
CA GLN A 108 -5.67 19.84 1.84
C GLN A 108 -6.21 18.47 1.43
N LEU A 109 -6.56 17.66 2.43
CA LEU A 109 -7.12 16.34 2.23
C LEU A 109 -8.54 16.43 1.67
N ARG A 110 -8.81 15.76 0.54
CA ARG A 110 -10.12 15.77 -0.14
C ARG A 110 -10.99 14.60 0.30
N HIS A 111 -10.37 13.46 0.60
CA HIS A 111 -11.06 12.19 0.85
C HIS A 111 -11.20 11.88 2.34
N THR A 112 -11.57 12.89 3.15
CA THR A 112 -11.58 12.81 4.62
C THR A 112 -12.62 11.85 5.22
N ARG A 113 -13.58 11.37 4.42
CA ARG A 113 -14.58 10.38 4.83
C ARG A 113 -14.07 8.93 4.77
N TYR A 114 -12.93 8.70 4.10
CA TYR A 114 -12.32 7.38 4.04
C TYR A 114 -11.51 7.11 5.31
N ARG A 115 -11.42 5.83 5.67
CA ARG A 115 -10.53 5.40 6.75
C ARG A 115 -9.07 5.53 6.36
N CYS A 116 -8.24 5.83 7.35
CA CYS A 116 -6.80 5.84 7.15
C CYS A 116 -6.23 4.42 7.09
N LEU A 117 -5.05 4.30 6.50
CA LEU A 117 -4.23 3.09 6.58
C LEU A 117 -3.35 3.14 7.82
N GLU A 118 -3.31 2.03 8.56
CA GLU A 118 -2.26 1.74 9.52
C GLU A 118 -1.11 1.05 8.77
N VAL A 119 0.08 1.64 8.81
CA VAL A 119 1.24 1.17 8.05
C VAL A 119 2.50 1.09 8.92
N TYR A 120 3.46 0.28 8.48
CA TYR A 120 4.79 0.18 9.07
C TYR A 120 5.85 0.88 8.22
N PHE A 121 6.86 1.43 8.88
CA PHE A 121 8.05 1.93 8.18
C PHE A 121 8.83 0.75 7.57
N PRO A 122 9.41 0.93 6.37
CA PRO A 122 10.27 -0.08 5.78
C PRO A 122 11.49 -0.23 6.69
N ASN A 123 11.79 -1.47 7.08
CA ASN A 123 12.84 -1.87 8.01
C ASN A 123 12.57 -1.64 9.51
N ASP A 124 11.42 -1.11 9.89
CA ASP A 124 11.02 -1.02 11.31
C ASP A 124 9.52 -1.31 11.49
N THR A 125 9.20 -2.57 11.75
CA THR A 125 7.84 -3.03 12.03
C THR A 125 7.34 -2.67 13.43
N ARG A 126 8.19 -2.10 14.29
CA ARG A 126 7.76 -1.60 15.61
C ARG A 126 7.22 -0.18 15.50
N LYS A 127 7.62 0.56 14.47
CA LYS A 127 7.15 1.91 14.22
C LYS A 127 5.95 1.90 13.27
N GLN A 128 4.79 2.25 13.82
CA GLN A 128 3.55 2.40 13.06
C GLN A 128 3.23 3.86 12.82
N CYS A 129 2.62 4.16 11.68
CA CYS A 129 2.00 5.45 11.42
C CYS A 129 0.69 5.29 10.66
N HIS A 130 -0.02 6.41 10.50
CA HIS A 130 -1.32 6.45 9.87
C HIS A 130 -1.25 7.33 8.63
N LEU A 131 -1.71 6.80 7.50
CA LEU A 131 -1.72 7.52 6.23
C LEU A 131 -3.17 7.74 5.76
N PRO A 132 -3.52 8.94 5.26
CA PRO A 132 -4.75 9.12 4.51
C PRO A 132 -4.70 8.29 3.22
N ILE A 133 -5.86 8.11 2.59
CA ILE A 133 -5.99 7.27 1.39
C ILE A 133 -5.40 7.90 0.11
N GLU A 134 -5.15 9.21 0.15
CA GLU A 134 -4.72 10.04 -0.98
C GLU A 134 -3.23 10.41 -0.91
#